data_AF-A0A8T0V9A1-F1
#
_entry.id   AF-A0A8T0V9A1-F1
#
_cell.length_a   1.000
_cell.length_b   1.000
_cell.length_c   1.000
_cell.angle_alpha   90.00
_cell.angle_beta   90.00
_cell.angle_gamma   90.00
#
_symmetry.space_group_name_H-M   'P 1'
#
loop_
_entity.id
_entity.type
_entity.pdbx_description
1 polymer ?
#
loop_
_entity_poly.entity_id
_entity_poly.type
_entity_poly.pdbx_seq_one_letter_code
_entity_poly.pdbx_strand_id
1 'polypeptide(L)'
;MAVSKHQGIRYLFGDGSRLVFRLSGTGSVGATIRVYIEQYEKDSSKTGRDSQDALAPLVDVALKLSKMQEYTGRSAPTVIT
;
A
#
# COMPACT_ATOMS: atom_id res chain seq x y z
N MET A 1 21.12 15.57 -8.51
CA MET A 1 19.97 14.72 -8.15
C MET A 1 20.33 13.98 -6.87
N ALA A 2 19.72 14.32 -5.73
CA ALA A 2 19.99 13.64 -4.47
C ALA A 2 19.16 12.35 -4.39
N VAL A 3 19.81 11.21 -4.21
CA VAL A 3 19.14 9.93 -3.95
C VAL A 3 19.03 9.77 -2.44
N SER A 4 17.86 10.09 -1.89
CA SER A 4 17.57 9.82 -0.48
C SER A 4 17.39 8.32 -0.27
N LYS A 5 18.08 7.73 0.71
CA LYS A 5 17.92 6.31 1.08
C LYS A 5 16.64 6.11 1.90
N HIS A 6 16.13 4.87 1.98
CA HIS A 6 14.97 4.47 2.81
C HIS A 6 13.64 5.19 2.51
N GLN A 7 13.34 5.50 1.24
CA GLN A 7 12.11 6.21 0.88
C GLN A 7 10.83 5.35 0.90
N GLY A 8 10.96 4.07 1.19
CA GLY A 8 9.88 3.10 1.23
C GLY A 8 10.21 1.82 0.45
N ILE A 9 9.44 0.77 0.71
CA ILE A 9 9.47 -0.49 -0.04
C ILE A 9 8.46 -0.38 -1.18
N ARG A 10 8.85 -0.72 -2.41
CA ARG A 10 7.99 -0.62 -3.60
C ARG A 10 7.92 -1.97 -4.30
N TYR A 11 6.72 -2.45 -4.55
CA TYR A 11 6.44 -3.58 -5.42
C TYR A 11 5.83 -3.05 -6.73
N LEU A 12 6.44 -3.44 -7.84
CA LEU A 12 5.99 -3.13 -9.19
C LEU A 12 5.52 -4.44 -9.81
N PHE A 13 4.27 -4.50 -10.19
CA PHE A 13 3.68 -5.68 -10.80
C PHE A 13 3.80 -5.62 -12.33
N GLY A 14 3.82 -6.78 -12.99
CA GLY A 14 3.98 -6.87 -14.44
C GLY A 14 2.81 -6.28 -15.24
N ASP A 15 1.65 -6.12 -14.61
CA ASP A 15 0.46 -5.47 -15.17
C ASP A 15 0.51 -3.93 -15.07
N GLY A 16 1.53 -3.35 -14.41
CA GLY A 16 1.66 -1.91 -14.17
C GLY A 16 1.13 -1.45 -12.81
N SER A 17 0.52 -2.33 -12.03
CA SER A 17 0.04 -2.04 -10.67
C SER A 17 1.21 -1.83 -9.70
N ARG A 18 0.96 -1.13 -8.57
CA ARG A 18 1.99 -0.73 -7.61
C ARG A 18 1.52 -0.84 -6.16
N LEU A 19 2.41 -1.30 -5.30
CA LEU A 19 2.26 -1.23 -3.85
C LEU A 19 3.47 -0.52 -3.24
N VAL A 20 3.24 0.48 -2.39
CA VAL A 20 4.30 1.24 -1.73
C VAL A 20 4.07 1.30 -0.24
N PHE A 21 5.07 0.86 0.53
CA PHE A 21 5.08 0.95 1.99
C PHE A 21 6.06 2.03 2.43
N ARG A 22 5.62 2.95 3.27
CA ARG A 22 6.48 3.98 3.88
C ARG A 22 6.30 3.95 5.39
N LEU A 23 7.42 3.88 6.10
CA LEU A 23 7.43 4.11 7.55
C LEU A 23 7.74 5.59 7.79
N SER A 24 6.95 6.25 8.63
CA SER A 24 7.10 7.67 8.95
C SER A 24 6.96 7.92 10.44
N GLY A 25 7.69 8.92 10.94
CA GLY A 25 7.61 9.38 12.33
C GLY A 25 8.08 8.34 13.34
N THR A 26 9.34 7.93 13.34
CA THR A 26 9.88 6.96 14.32
C THR A 26 10.26 7.61 15.66
N GLY A 27 9.44 8.56 16.14
CA GLY A 27 9.71 9.31 17.38
C GLY A 27 9.22 8.61 18.64
N SER A 28 9.30 9.28 19.79
CA SER A 28 8.86 8.78 21.10
C SER A 28 7.36 8.44 21.19
N VAL A 29 6.55 8.89 20.23
CA VAL A 29 5.08 8.77 20.22
C VAL A 29 4.59 7.59 19.37
N GLY A 30 5.50 6.75 18.86
CA GLY A 30 5.18 5.63 17.96
C GLY A 30 5.44 5.98 16.50
N ALA A 31 5.17 5.03 15.60
CA ALA A 31 5.43 5.16 14.17
C ALA A 31 4.18 4.91 13.31
N THR A 32 4.13 5.57 12.16
CA THR A 32 3.03 5.46 11.19
C THR A 32 3.51 4.76 9.93
N ILE A 33 2.88 3.63 9.62
CA ILE A 33 3.04 2.94 8.33
C ILE A 33 1.99 3.48 7.36
N ARG A 34 2.42 3.95 6.20
CA ARG A 34 1.56 4.36 5.08
C ARG A 34 1.68 3.33 3.98
N VAL A 35 0.55 2.85 3.49
CA VAL A 35 0.45 1.93 2.36
C VAL A 35 -0.25 2.66 1.23
N TYR A 36 0.39 2.70 0.06
CA TYR A 36 -0.22 3.22 -1.16
C TYR A 36 -0.44 2.05 -2.10
N ILE A 37 -1.66 1.94 -2.61
CA ILE A 37 -2.11 0.85 -3.46
C ILE A 37 -2.65 1.48 -4.73
N GLU A 38 -2.13 1.01 -5.87
CA GLU A 38 -2.53 1.50 -7.17
C GLU A 38 -2.69 0.31 -8.11
N GLN A 39 -3.87 0.18 -8.70
CA GLN A 39 -4.13 -0.76 -9.76
C GLN A 39 -4.12 -0.03 -11.10
N TYR A 40 -3.27 -0.47 -12.01
CA TYR A 40 -3.35 0.00 -13.39
C TYR A 40 -4.47 -0.75 -14.10
N GLU A 41 -5.40 -0.01 -14.69
CA GLU A 41 -6.49 -0.58 -15.48
C GLU A 41 -6.43 0.01 -16.90
N LYS A 42 -6.21 -0.88 -17.88
CA LYS A 42 -6.15 -0.50 -19.30
C LYS A 42 -7.54 -0.49 -19.93
N ASP A 43 -8.46 -1.29 -19.40
CA ASP A 43 -9.80 -1.42 -19.92
C ASP A 43 -10.70 -0.30 -19.38
N SER A 44 -11.09 0.63 -20.26
CA SER A 44 -11.93 1.77 -19.90
C SER A 44 -13.32 1.39 -19.39
N SER A 45 -13.80 0.16 -19.65
CA SER A 45 -15.06 -0.32 -19.09
C SER A 45 -14.96 -0.65 -17.60
N LYS A 46 -13.74 -0.85 -17.08
CA LYS A 46 -13.46 -1.27 -15.71
C LYS A 46 -13.01 -0.14 -14.79
N THR A 47 -12.75 1.05 -15.34
CA THR A 47 -12.29 2.23 -14.57
C THR A 47 -13.41 2.90 -13.77
N GLY A 48 -14.68 2.62 -14.09
CA GLY A 48 -15.84 3.12 -13.33
C GLY A 48 -16.24 2.28 -12.12
N ARG A 49 -15.47 1.22 -11.79
CA ARG A 49 -15.72 0.38 -10.63
C ARG A 49 -15.44 1.13 -9.33
N ASP A 50 -16.11 0.72 -8.26
CA ASP A 50 -15.77 1.21 -6.93
C ASP A 50 -14.29 0.89 -6.62
N SER A 51 -13.59 1.87 -6.04
CA SER A 51 -12.16 1.75 -5.80
C SER A 51 -11.84 0.70 -4.73
N GLN A 52 -12.71 0.48 -3.75
CA GLN A 52 -12.48 -0.56 -2.74
C GLN A 52 -12.58 -1.94 -3.37
N ASP A 53 -13.56 -2.17 -4.25
CA ASP A 53 -13.74 -3.43 -4.96
C ASP A 53 -12.59 -3.71 -5.93
N ALA A 54 -12.16 -2.68 -6.68
CA ALA A 54 -11.07 -2.79 -7.63
C ALA A 54 -9.73 -3.11 -6.93
N LEU A 55 -9.47 -2.44 -5.81
CA LEU A 55 -8.21 -2.55 -5.07
C LEU A 55 -8.18 -3.72 -4.07
N ALA A 56 -9.32 -4.32 -3.71
CA ALA A 56 -9.41 -5.40 -2.73
C ALA A 56 -8.38 -6.53 -2.95
N PRO A 57 -8.17 -7.04 -4.19
CA PRO A 57 -7.16 -8.07 -4.44
C PRO A 57 -5.73 -7.60 -4.09
N LEU A 58 -5.40 -6.33 -4.37
CA LEU A 58 -4.08 -5.76 -4.06
C LEU A 58 -3.93 -5.47 -2.56
N VAL A 59 -5.01 -5.10 -1.87
CA VAL A 59 -5.02 -4.95 -0.40
C VAL A 59 -4.67 -6.28 0.26
N ASP A 60 -5.28 -7.38 -0.16
CA ASP A 60 -5.00 -8.71 0.37
C ASP A 60 -3.54 -9.11 0.17
N VAL A 61 -2.99 -8.85 -1.02
CA VAL A 61 -1.58 -9.09 -1.33
C VAL A 61 -0.69 -8.23 -0.43
N ALA A 62 -1.01 -6.94 -0.25
CA ALA A 62 -0.25 -6.04 0.61
C ALA A 62 -0.21 -6.52 2.07
N LEU A 63 -1.34 -6.97 2.60
CA LEU A 63 -1.44 -7.50 3.97
C LEU A 63 -0.64 -8.79 4.15
N LYS A 64 -0.74 -9.73 3.19
CA LYS A 64 0.02 -10.99 3.21
C LYS A 64 1.53 -10.76 3.11
N LEU A 65 1.97 -9.90 2.20
CA LEU A 65 3.40 -9.61 1.99
C LEU A 65 4.01 -8.90 3.20
N SER A 66 3.28 -7.95 3.79
CA SER A 66 3.80 -7.16 4.92
C SER A 66 3.69 -7.87 6.27
N LYS A 67 2.85 -8.92 6.38
CA LYS A 67 2.47 -9.55 7.65
C LYS A 67 2.08 -8.52 8.70
N MET A 68 1.38 -7.46 8.27
CA MET A 68 1.15 -6.27 9.09
C MET A 68 0.44 -6.59 10.40
N GLN A 69 -0.55 -7.49 10.38
CA GLN A 69 -1.25 -7.90 11.59
C GLN A 69 -0.33 -8.63 12.57
N GLU A 70 0.58 -9.48 12.08
CA GLU A 70 1.55 -10.22 12.90
C GLU A 70 2.52 -9.26 13.61
N TYR A 71 3.02 -8.25 12.89
CA TYR A 71 4.02 -7.32 13.43
C TYR A 71 3.44 -6.12 14.19
N THR A 72 2.19 -5.72 13.90
CA THR A 72 1.60 -4.50 14.49
C THR A 72 0.38 -4.77 15.37
N GLY A 73 -0.18 -5.98 15.35
CA GLY A 73 -1.42 -6.34 16.02
C GLY A 73 -2.68 -5.70 15.40
N ARG A 74 -2.56 -4.92 14.32
CA ARG A 74 -3.69 -4.23 13.69
C ARG A 74 -4.39 -5.11 12.66
N SER A 75 -5.71 -5.23 12.81
CA SER A 75 -6.59 -5.93 11.85
C SER A 75 -7.15 -5.01 10.76
N ALA A 76 -7.06 -3.69 10.94
CA ALA A 76 -7.58 -2.69 9.99
C ALA A 76 -6.72 -1.41 10.01
N PRO A 77 -6.68 -0.64 8.90
CA PRO A 77 -6.03 0.67 8.88
C PRO A 77 -6.80 1.67 9.76
N THR A 78 -6.08 2.61 10.36
CA THR A 78 -6.70 3.70 11.14
C THR A 78 -7.37 4.74 10.25
N VAL A 79 -6.87 4.95 9.03
CA VAL A 79 -7.40 5.92 8.06
C VAL A 79 -7.29 5.31 6.66
N ILE A 80 -8.33 5.49 5.84
CA ILE A 80 -8.38 5.17 4.41
C ILE A 80 -8.70 6.47 3.66
N THR A 81 -8.07 6.67 2.50
CA THR A 81 -8.25 7.85 1.63
C THR A 81 -8.29 7.41 0.20
#